data_AF-A0A1H5EP51-F1
#
_entry.id   AF-A0A1H5EP51-F1
#
_cell.length_a   1.000
_cell.length_b   1.000
_cell.length_c   1.000
_cell.angle_alpha   90.00
_cell.angle_beta   90.00
_cell.angle_gamma   90.00
#
_symmetry.space_group_name_H-M   'P 1'
#
loop_
_entity.id
_entity.type
_entity.pdbx_description
1 polymer ?
#
loop_
_entity_poly.entity_id
_entity_poly.type
_entity_poly.pdbx_seq_one_letter_code
_entity_poly.pdbx_strand_id
1 'polypeptide(L)'
;MWPWWAGDQSFPHRSRSDAVVPPLPPVLRKAAARARHRDLGAHPGPYEEIRRGIVLAPADPSQWSHSHRLVRSLEPRDRRRLGLALLRNPHDTGRDICVEAALTLHPCGWSPEEAEELLALALPQLDRVPEGFHQMCRCLGLPLAAVREQQPAERARYRPRLRAIVLGARDHHRSGRFDQCRWHLTVAEAADLLDLPYDREVLGRLPRVLPDGGAYGNQPLTALGTLVFEPGVLDLLAVFLTIDSHRPAQSWLGQVRERLEMLTVAPEVVSTLLRMDTSCPGHLAESVLTRQASVLDQAKLMAGAAWAACLSGDPALIGLVAAQVLGRGLDWRRPGLPEREILPARAGVTALSAAAGMPGLGRHRRALSGLPPEAAAAARAALDAIADEFLSEGARELALDHHTAHLAVRPDGSVGVEIHTDRGQPVTQYGMRHFNGRYVRELTALRVRLPGLAAQADRERGALAELLATGTALTGEQFSARWLDHSVAGPLAQALVWEADTADGPFTGLPVRGLGGRWLLQDIRGRTHEVTATDTVRLWNPAHADRAQVLAWGTHLELGDLKQPIHQVPVRRGASRAVGDARPPRSS
;
A
#
# COMPACT_ATOMS: atom_id res chain seq x y z
N MET A 1 19.44 -6.68 5.76
CA MET A 1 20.08 -7.05 4.47
C MET A 1 19.59 -6.05 3.44
N TRP A 2 20.48 -5.34 2.76
CA TRP A 2 20.17 -4.16 1.93
C TRP A 2 19.84 -4.61 0.49
N PRO A 3 18.57 -4.74 0.07
CA PRO A 3 18.21 -5.49 -1.14
C PRO A 3 18.61 -4.80 -2.46
N TRP A 4 18.80 -3.49 -2.44
CA TRP A 4 19.01 -2.66 -3.63
C TRP A 4 20.48 -2.59 -4.09
N TRP A 5 21.44 -3.09 -3.30
CA TRP A 5 22.82 -3.29 -3.75
C TRP A 5 22.96 -4.54 -4.64
N ALA A 6 22.24 -5.62 -4.30
CA ALA A 6 22.33 -6.90 -5.00
C ALA A 6 21.43 -7.00 -6.25
N GLY A 7 20.38 -6.16 -6.34
CA GLY A 7 19.38 -6.21 -7.41
C GLY A 7 19.77 -5.49 -8.71
N ASP A 8 20.73 -4.58 -8.65
CA ASP A 8 21.14 -3.81 -9.83
C ASP A 8 22.19 -4.57 -10.66
N GLN A 9 21.72 -5.55 -11.45
CA GLN A 9 22.54 -6.28 -12.44
C GLN A 9 23.09 -5.37 -13.56
N SER A 10 22.69 -4.10 -13.60
CA SER A 10 23.21 -3.15 -14.58
C SER A 10 24.61 -2.63 -14.24
N PHE A 11 25.11 -2.90 -13.03
CA PHE A 11 26.54 -2.82 -12.80
C PHE A 11 27.19 -4.02 -13.48
N PRO A 12 27.98 -3.84 -14.55
CA PRO A 12 28.77 -4.94 -15.05
C PRO A 12 29.69 -5.35 -13.91
N HIS A 13 29.37 -6.48 -13.26
CA HIS A 13 30.37 -7.34 -12.68
C HIS A 13 31.26 -7.72 -13.85
N ARG A 14 32.20 -6.84 -14.20
CA ARG A 14 33.28 -7.22 -15.09
C ARG A 14 33.89 -8.41 -14.39
N SER A 15 33.76 -9.57 -15.00
CA SER A 15 34.62 -10.75 -14.81
C SER A 15 36.05 -10.41 -15.24
N ARG A 16 36.54 -9.23 -14.86
CA ARG A 16 37.92 -8.81 -14.98
C ARG A 16 38.66 -9.57 -13.91
N SER A 17 39.18 -10.71 -14.34
CA SER A 17 40.33 -11.46 -13.86
C SER A 17 40.55 -11.43 -12.35
N ASP A 18 40.77 -12.61 -11.79
CA ASP A 18 41.72 -12.83 -10.71
C ASP A 18 43.12 -12.34 -11.12
N ALA A 19 43.27 -11.06 -11.42
CA ALA A 19 44.54 -10.39 -11.54
C ALA A 19 45.11 -10.52 -10.14
N VAL A 20 46.00 -11.51 -10.01
CA VAL A 20 46.69 -11.85 -8.78
C VAL A 20 47.36 -10.58 -8.33
N VAL A 21 46.73 -9.88 -7.40
CA VAL A 21 47.36 -8.69 -6.83
C VAL A 21 48.58 -9.18 -6.10
N PRO A 22 49.76 -8.65 -6.44
CA PRO A 22 50.99 -9.12 -5.86
C PRO A 22 50.83 -9.06 -4.33
N PRO A 23 51.12 -10.16 -3.63
CA PRO A 23 50.92 -10.22 -2.19
C PRO A 23 51.65 -9.06 -1.53
N LEU A 24 50.99 -8.43 -0.54
CA LEU A 24 51.61 -7.32 0.19
C LEU A 24 53.02 -7.74 0.65
N PRO A 25 54.07 -6.98 0.29
CA PRO A 25 55.43 -7.31 0.67
C PRO A 25 55.53 -7.67 2.16
N PRO A 26 56.22 -8.77 2.53
CA PRO A 26 56.29 -9.22 3.93
C PRO A 26 56.73 -8.12 4.91
N VAL A 27 57.61 -7.22 4.45
CA VAL A 27 58.07 -6.06 5.21
C VAL A 27 56.92 -5.10 5.54
N LEU A 28 56.11 -4.72 4.56
CA LEU A 28 54.95 -3.85 4.75
C LEU A 28 53.90 -4.49 5.65
N ARG A 29 53.63 -5.79 5.45
CA ARG A 29 52.71 -6.54 6.32
C ARG A 29 53.17 -6.54 7.78
N LYS A 30 54.47 -6.80 8.01
CA LYS A 30 55.07 -6.81 9.35
C LYS A 30 55.12 -5.41 9.96
N ALA A 31 55.34 -4.36 9.16
CA ALA A 31 55.32 -2.98 9.61
C ALA A 31 53.91 -2.55 10.04
N ALA A 32 52.90 -2.82 9.22
CA ALA A 32 51.50 -2.59 9.55
C ALA A 32 51.08 -3.35 10.82
N ALA A 33 51.43 -4.64 10.93
CA ALA A 33 51.16 -5.42 12.14
C ALA A 33 51.79 -4.82 13.40
N ARG A 34 53.03 -4.33 13.32
CA ARG A 34 53.71 -3.68 14.45
C ARG A 34 53.09 -2.34 14.82
N ALA A 35 52.74 -1.52 13.83
CA ALA A 35 52.07 -0.24 14.06
C ALA A 35 50.73 -0.45 14.78
N ARG A 36 49.89 -1.37 14.26
CA ARG A 36 48.62 -1.78 14.90
C ARG A 36 48.81 -2.25 16.33
N HIS A 37 49.78 -3.14 16.57
CA HIS A 37 50.01 -3.67 17.91
C HIS A 37 50.44 -2.59 18.91
N ARG A 38 51.26 -1.63 18.48
CA ARG A 38 51.65 -0.50 19.34
C ARG A 38 50.50 0.45 19.62
N ASP A 39 49.69 0.75 18.61
CA ASP A 39 48.51 1.60 18.76
C ASP A 39 47.48 0.98 19.73
N LEU A 40 47.29 -0.34 19.68
CA LEU A 40 46.43 -1.07 20.61
C LEU A 40 47.06 -1.28 21.99
N GLY A 41 48.38 -1.48 22.07
CA GLY A 41 49.10 -1.71 23.32
C GLY A 41 49.35 -0.45 24.16
N ALA A 42 49.40 0.72 23.52
CA ALA A 42 49.60 2.01 24.19
C ALA A 42 48.39 2.47 25.01
N HIS A 43 47.22 1.86 24.84
CA HIS A 43 46.00 2.23 25.53
C HIS A 43 45.24 0.99 26.02
N PRO A 44 45.41 0.56 27.29
CA PRO A 44 44.67 -0.57 27.85
C PRO A 44 43.25 -0.23 28.35
N GLY A 45 42.73 0.97 28.06
CA GLY A 45 41.42 1.46 28.51
C GLY A 45 40.23 0.97 27.67
N PRO A 46 38.98 1.24 28.10
CA PRO A 46 37.79 0.88 27.34
C PRO A 46 37.85 1.47 25.92
N TYR A 47 37.39 0.66 24.95
CA TYR A 47 37.49 0.83 23.48
C TYR A 47 37.20 2.23 22.91
N GLU A 48 36.57 3.14 23.64
CA GLU A 48 36.12 4.46 23.17
C GLU A 48 37.20 5.55 23.17
N GLU A 49 38.07 5.61 24.18
CA GLU A 49 39.12 6.66 24.23
C GLU A 49 40.23 6.39 23.21
N ILE A 50 40.55 5.10 23.01
CA ILE A 50 41.46 4.58 21.98
C ILE A 50 41.03 5.05 20.58
N ARG A 51 39.72 5.02 20.33
CA ARG A 51 39.14 5.45 19.04
C ARG A 51 39.22 6.95 18.82
N ARG A 52 39.29 7.81 19.83
CA ARG A 52 39.36 9.27 19.60
C ARG A 52 40.76 9.75 19.28
N GLY A 53 41.79 9.21 19.95
CA GLY A 53 43.18 9.63 19.75
C GLY A 53 43.86 9.07 18.49
N ILE A 54 43.52 7.85 18.08
CA ILE A 54 44.17 7.17 16.95
C ILE A 54 43.57 7.56 15.59
N VAL A 55 42.31 8.02 15.60
CA VAL A 55 41.49 8.30 14.41
C VAL A 55 41.62 9.74 13.92
N LEU A 56 41.86 10.67 14.83
CA LEU A 56 41.99 12.09 14.50
C LEU A 56 43.47 12.33 14.32
N ALA A 57 43.97 12.39 13.08
CA ALA A 57 45.33 12.88 12.84
C ALA A 57 45.48 14.25 13.52
N PRO A 58 46.16 14.34 14.68
CA PRO A 58 46.26 15.61 15.36
C PRO A 58 47.04 16.58 14.46
N ALA A 59 46.72 17.87 14.57
CA ALA A 59 47.44 18.91 13.82
C ALA A 59 48.95 18.86 14.12
N ASP A 60 49.32 18.43 15.33
CA ASP A 60 50.69 18.18 15.75
C ASP A 60 51.16 16.75 15.39
N PRO A 61 52.15 16.60 14.47
CA PRO A 61 52.74 15.31 14.12
C PRO A 61 53.36 14.52 15.27
N SER A 62 53.75 15.19 16.36
CA SER A 62 54.32 14.53 17.53
C SER A 62 53.31 13.61 18.24
N GLN A 63 52.01 13.91 18.08
CA GLN A 63 50.88 13.20 18.67
C GLN A 63 50.34 12.11 17.75
N TRP A 64 50.96 11.88 16.58
CA TRP A 64 50.50 10.88 15.63
C TRP A 64 50.66 9.46 16.17
N SER A 65 49.62 8.65 15.95
CA SER A 65 49.67 7.20 16.18
C SER A 65 50.80 6.55 15.39
N HIS A 66 51.19 5.34 15.78
CA HIS A 66 52.16 4.56 15.01
C HIS A 66 51.65 4.23 13.62
N SER A 67 50.35 4.02 13.44
CA SER A 67 49.73 3.85 12.13
C SER A 67 49.83 5.11 11.26
N HIS A 68 49.57 6.30 11.81
CA HIS A 68 49.74 7.56 11.07
C HIS A 68 51.20 7.80 10.66
N ARG A 69 52.16 7.55 11.57
CA ARG A 69 53.59 7.67 11.27
C ARG A 69 54.04 6.66 10.21
N LEU A 70 53.59 5.41 10.32
CA LEU A 70 53.84 4.39 9.31
C LEU A 70 53.33 4.85 7.95
N VAL A 71 52.02 5.14 7.82
CA VAL A 71 51.41 5.52 6.54
C VAL A 71 52.12 6.74 5.94
N ARG A 72 52.44 7.76 6.75
CA ARG A 72 53.21 8.92 6.29
C ARG A 72 54.58 8.54 5.72
N SER A 73 55.29 7.61 6.34
CA SER A 73 56.62 7.17 5.89
C SER A 73 56.60 6.32 4.61
N LEU A 74 55.44 5.80 4.22
CA LEU A 74 55.30 5.02 2.98
C LEU A 74 55.22 5.92 1.76
N GLU A 75 55.81 5.46 0.66
CA GLU A 75 55.60 6.03 -0.68
C GLU A 75 54.13 5.85 -1.11
N PRO A 76 53.57 6.73 -1.95
CA PRO A 76 52.19 6.62 -2.43
C PRO A 76 51.85 5.23 -2.99
N ARG A 77 52.74 4.63 -3.78
CA ARG A 77 52.58 3.27 -4.32
C ARG A 77 52.38 2.21 -3.24
N ASP A 78 53.11 2.32 -2.13
CA ASP A 78 53.03 1.36 -1.02
C ASP A 78 51.82 1.61 -0.14
N ARG A 79 51.38 2.87 0.02
CA ARG A 79 50.09 3.20 0.65
C ARG A 79 48.93 2.56 -0.12
N ARG A 80 48.93 2.67 -1.45
CA ARG A 80 47.88 2.08 -2.29
C ARG A 80 47.82 0.56 -2.21
N ARG A 81 48.99 -0.10 -2.31
CA ARG A 81 49.11 -1.56 -2.13
C ARG A 81 48.63 -2.00 -0.75
N LEU A 82 48.99 -1.27 0.30
CA LEU A 82 48.54 -1.54 1.66
C LEU A 82 47.03 -1.42 1.78
N GLY A 83 46.44 -0.33 1.27
CA GLY A 83 44.99 -0.11 1.28
C GLY A 83 44.19 -1.19 0.54
N LEU A 84 44.60 -1.53 -0.67
CA LEU A 84 43.99 -2.62 -1.45
C LEU A 84 44.12 -3.97 -0.76
N ALA A 85 45.26 -4.25 -0.11
CA ALA A 85 45.45 -5.50 0.62
C ALA A 85 44.53 -5.60 1.85
N LEU A 86 44.31 -4.49 2.56
CA LEU A 86 43.43 -4.43 3.73
C LEU A 86 41.96 -4.65 3.35
N LEU A 87 41.47 -4.05 2.26
CA LEU A 87 40.09 -4.27 1.82
C LEU A 87 39.86 -5.66 1.20
N ARG A 88 40.85 -6.26 0.52
CA ARG A 88 40.71 -7.61 -0.05
C ARG A 88 40.69 -8.72 0.99
N ASN A 89 41.45 -8.55 2.06
CA ASN A 89 41.53 -9.50 3.16
C ASN A 89 41.26 -8.76 4.46
N PRO A 90 40.01 -8.30 4.68
CA PRO A 90 39.66 -7.62 5.90
C PRO A 90 39.88 -8.62 7.04
N HIS A 91 40.92 -8.41 7.85
CA HIS A 91 41.11 -9.27 9.01
C HIS A 91 39.87 -9.14 9.90
N ASP A 92 39.32 -10.30 10.30
CA ASP A 92 38.07 -10.45 11.06
C ASP A 92 38.10 -9.82 12.48
N THR A 93 39.17 -9.10 12.83
CA THR A 93 39.49 -8.76 14.23
C THR A 93 39.40 -7.27 14.57
N GLY A 94 38.96 -6.39 13.66
CA GLY A 94 38.88 -4.94 13.94
C GLY A 94 40.23 -4.25 14.20
N ARG A 95 41.34 -5.00 14.15
CA ARG A 95 42.70 -4.53 14.49
C ARG A 95 43.30 -3.61 13.44
N ASP A 96 42.74 -3.60 12.23
CA ASP A 96 43.27 -2.84 11.09
C ASP A 96 42.72 -1.43 11.00
N ILE A 97 41.71 -1.11 11.82
CA ILE A 97 40.99 0.17 11.77
C ILE A 97 41.94 1.36 11.90
N CYS A 98 43.03 1.24 12.66
CA CYS A 98 44.01 2.33 12.86
C CYS A 98 44.84 2.63 11.60
N VAL A 99 45.17 1.59 10.82
CA VAL A 99 45.94 1.73 9.57
C VAL A 99 45.02 2.15 8.43
N GLU A 100 43.83 1.55 8.34
CA GLU A 100 42.77 1.98 7.43
C GLU A 100 42.47 3.47 7.64
N ALA A 101 42.30 3.86 8.90
CA ALA A 101 42.10 5.23 9.31
C ALA A 101 43.21 6.17 8.82
N ALA A 102 44.46 5.81 9.11
CA ALA A 102 45.58 6.60 8.67
C ALA A 102 45.63 6.75 7.14
N LEU A 103 45.30 5.68 6.39
CA LEU A 103 45.29 5.70 4.92
C LEU A 103 44.25 6.64 4.31
N THR A 104 43.12 6.88 4.97
CA THR A 104 42.11 7.83 4.44
C THR A 104 42.50 9.29 4.61
N LEU A 105 43.38 9.58 5.58
CA LEU A 105 43.76 10.95 5.97
C LEU A 105 45.06 11.39 5.30
N HIS A 106 45.78 10.48 4.63
CA HIS A 106 47.00 10.76 3.91
C HIS A 106 46.79 10.58 2.40
N PRO A 107 47.23 11.53 1.55
CA PRO A 107 47.16 11.37 0.10
C PRO A 107 47.90 10.11 -0.37
N CYS A 108 47.25 9.28 -1.17
CA CYS A 108 47.81 8.04 -1.67
C CYS A 108 48.07 8.08 -3.19
N GLY A 109 47.58 9.10 -3.89
CA GLY A 109 47.68 9.25 -5.34
C GLY A 109 46.90 8.16 -6.06
N TRP A 110 45.64 7.93 -5.65
CA TRP A 110 44.78 6.89 -6.21
C TRP A 110 44.44 7.17 -7.67
N SER A 111 44.57 6.17 -8.55
CA SER A 111 44.03 6.27 -9.91
C SER A 111 42.50 6.07 -9.92
N PRO A 112 41.79 6.49 -10.98
CA PRO A 112 40.38 6.23 -11.12
C PRO A 112 40.00 4.75 -11.06
N GLU A 113 40.82 3.87 -11.63
CA GLU A 113 40.64 2.43 -11.64
C GLU A 113 40.85 1.82 -10.25
N GLU A 114 41.84 2.31 -9.50
CA GLU A 114 42.07 1.86 -8.12
C GLU A 114 40.93 2.33 -7.20
N ALA A 115 40.42 3.55 -7.36
CA ALA A 115 39.25 4.03 -6.63
C ALA A 115 37.99 3.19 -6.92
N GLU A 116 37.77 2.83 -8.19
CA GLU A 116 36.71 1.93 -8.62
C GLU A 116 36.87 0.54 -7.98
N GLU A 117 38.08 0.00 -7.97
CA GLU A 117 38.40 -1.28 -7.34
C GLU A 117 38.15 -1.26 -5.82
N LEU A 118 38.56 -0.20 -5.12
CA LEU A 118 38.28 -0.03 -3.70
C LEU A 118 36.77 0.00 -3.42
N LEU A 119 35.99 0.72 -4.23
CA LEU A 119 34.53 0.72 -4.12
C LEU A 119 33.98 -0.70 -4.37
N ALA A 120 34.41 -1.37 -5.44
CA ALA A 120 33.95 -2.73 -5.75
C ALA A 120 34.27 -3.75 -4.65
N LEU A 121 35.37 -3.57 -3.92
CA LEU A 121 35.74 -4.42 -2.78
C LEU A 121 34.93 -4.10 -1.52
N ALA A 122 34.60 -2.82 -1.31
CA ALA A 122 33.90 -2.36 -0.12
C ALA A 122 32.41 -2.70 -0.12
N LEU A 123 31.75 -2.60 -1.27
CA LEU A 123 30.28 -2.72 -1.36
C LEU A 123 29.75 -4.11 -0.96
N PRO A 124 30.32 -5.24 -1.43
CA PRO A 124 29.85 -6.56 -1.00
C PRO A 124 30.03 -6.82 0.50
N GLN A 125 30.92 -6.07 1.16
CA GLN A 125 31.14 -6.19 2.61
C GLN A 125 30.05 -5.47 3.41
N LEU A 126 29.36 -4.49 2.82
CA LEU A 126 28.19 -3.84 3.42
C LEU A 126 26.99 -4.78 3.48
N ASP A 127 26.84 -5.67 2.51
CA ASP A 127 25.72 -6.61 2.44
C ASP A 127 25.84 -7.77 3.44
N ARG A 128 27.07 -8.19 3.77
CA ARG A 128 27.36 -9.39 4.55
C ARG A 128 27.21 -9.23 6.05
N VAL A 129 27.08 -8.01 6.58
CA VAL A 129 27.14 -7.77 8.03
C VAL A 129 25.78 -7.31 8.55
N PRO A 130 25.05 -8.16 9.29
CA PRO A 130 23.73 -7.80 9.80
C PRO A 130 23.73 -6.64 10.81
N GLU A 131 24.84 -6.37 11.51
CA GLU A 131 24.80 -5.57 12.76
C GLU A 131 25.98 -4.61 13.02
N GLY A 132 26.80 -4.23 12.03
CA GLY A 132 28.04 -3.49 12.29
C GLY A 132 28.24 -2.18 11.55
N PHE A 133 27.79 -1.05 12.11
CA PHE A 133 28.16 0.30 11.63
C PHE A 133 29.68 0.51 11.51
N HIS A 134 30.45 -0.08 12.44
CA HIS A 134 31.90 -0.07 12.39
C HIS A 134 32.46 -0.73 11.12
N GLN A 135 31.79 -1.74 10.60
CA GLN A 135 32.19 -2.36 9.34
C GLN A 135 31.97 -1.40 8.17
N MET A 136 30.83 -0.68 8.12
CA MET A 136 30.59 0.32 7.07
C MET A 136 31.66 1.41 7.06
N CYS A 137 32.00 1.98 8.23
CA CYS A 137 33.06 3.00 8.32
C CYS A 137 34.42 2.46 7.85
N ARG A 138 34.75 1.21 8.19
CA ARG A 138 36.00 0.55 7.75
C ARG A 138 36.01 0.31 6.24
N CYS A 139 34.92 -0.23 5.70
CA CYS A 139 34.82 -0.57 4.28
C CYS A 139 34.82 0.67 3.40
N LEU A 140 34.16 1.77 3.81
CA LEU A 140 33.95 2.93 2.96
C LEU A 140 34.94 4.08 3.15
N GLY A 141 35.63 4.17 4.28
CA GLY A 141 36.56 5.28 4.55
C GLY A 141 37.62 5.43 3.45
N LEU A 142 38.30 4.34 3.10
CA LEU A 142 39.36 4.35 2.11
C LEU A 142 38.85 4.55 0.66
N PRO A 143 37.79 3.86 0.19
CA PRO A 143 37.20 4.14 -1.12
C PRO A 143 36.77 5.60 -1.27
N LEU A 144 36.16 6.19 -0.24
CA LEU A 144 35.72 7.59 -0.29
C LEU A 144 36.90 8.56 -0.32
N ALA A 145 37.98 8.29 0.43
CA ALA A 145 39.22 9.06 0.33
C ALA A 145 39.84 8.96 -1.07
N ALA A 146 39.82 7.78 -1.69
CA ALA A 146 40.27 7.59 -3.05
C ALA A 146 39.45 8.39 -4.05
N VAL A 147 38.12 8.43 -3.89
CA VAL A 147 37.23 9.27 -4.70
C VAL A 147 37.50 10.77 -4.48
N ARG A 148 37.81 11.21 -3.25
CA ARG A 148 38.14 12.62 -2.94
C ARG A 148 39.38 13.11 -3.69
N GLU A 149 40.35 12.23 -3.92
CA GLU A 149 41.58 12.56 -4.67
C GLU A 149 41.32 12.72 -6.18
N GLN A 150 40.18 12.26 -6.70
CA GLN A 150 39.85 12.36 -8.12
C GLN A 150 39.43 13.77 -8.50
N GLN A 151 39.72 14.15 -9.76
CA GLN A 151 39.24 15.41 -10.31
C GLN A 151 37.70 15.42 -10.41
N PRO A 152 37.03 16.59 -10.34
CA PRO A 152 35.56 16.67 -10.40
C PRO A 152 34.93 15.92 -11.59
N ALA A 153 35.54 16.00 -12.78
CA ALA A 153 35.08 15.30 -13.98
C ALA A 153 35.16 13.77 -13.85
N GLU A 154 36.14 13.25 -13.11
CA GLU A 154 36.31 11.82 -12.86
C GLU A 154 35.42 11.34 -11.71
N ARG A 155 35.17 12.20 -10.71
CA ARG A 155 34.23 11.91 -9.62
C ARG A 155 32.82 11.60 -10.11
N ALA A 156 32.39 12.23 -11.21
CA ALA A 156 31.09 11.99 -11.83
C ALA A 156 30.85 10.50 -12.17
N ARG A 157 31.91 9.73 -12.45
CA ARG A 157 31.86 8.29 -12.77
C ARG A 157 31.34 7.46 -11.58
N TYR A 158 31.60 7.90 -10.35
CA TYR A 158 31.19 7.19 -9.13
C TYR A 158 29.82 7.60 -8.62
N ARG A 159 29.13 8.54 -9.28
CA ARG A 159 27.89 9.15 -8.78
C ARG A 159 26.82 8.12 -8.35
N PRO A 160 26.52 7.07 -9.12
CA PRO A 160 25.53 6.07 -8.68
C PRO A 160 25.90 5.41 -7.33
N ARG A 161 27.18 5.06 -7.15
CA ARG A 161 27.69 4.46 -5.91
C ARG A 161 27.75 5.45 -4.77
N LEU A 162 28.13 6.70 -5.04
CA LEU A 162 28.12 7.75 -4.03
C LEU A 162 26.70 8.01 -3.53
N ARG A 163 25.71 8.15 -4.42
CA ARG A 163 24.29 8.28 -4.08
C ARG A 163 23.85 7.16 -3.15
N ALA A 164 24.15 5.92 -3.52
CA ALA A 164 23.89 4.74 -2.69
C ALA A 164 24.54 4.84 -1.30
N ILE A 165 25.84 5.10 -1.25
CA ILE A 165 26.58 5.26 0.01
C ILE A 165 25.97 6.35 0.89
N VAL A 166 25.54 7.49 0.34
CA VAL A 166 24.92 8.58 1.10
C VAL A 166 23.62 8.12 1.77
N LEU A 167 22.80 7.36 1.05
CA LEU A 167 21.54 6.83 1.58
C LEU A 167 21.78 5.82 2.69
N GLY A 168 22.74 4.91 2.52
CA GLY A 168 23.13 3.96 3.56
C GLY A 168 23.71 4.65 4.80
N ALA A 169 24.55 5.69 4.61
CA ALA A 169 25.09 6.48 5.71
C ALA A 169 23.98 7.18 6.51
N ARG A 170 22.97 7.74 5.82
CA ARG A 170 21.84 8.42 6.44
C ARG A 170 21.03 7.50 7.35
N ASP A 171 20.74 6.29 6.90
CA ASP A 171 19.99 5.31 7.68
C ASP A 171 20.70 4.94 8.99
N HIS A 172 22.03 4.79 8.92
CA HIS A 172 22.82 4.32 10.05
C HIS A 172 23.21 5.37 11.09
N HIS A 173 23.46 6.63 10.69
CA HIS A 173 23.91 7.71 11.60
C HIS A 173 22.94 7.96 12.77
N ARG A 174 21.67 7.57 12.65
CA ARG A 174 20.64 7.91 13.62
C ARG A 174 20.38 6.88 14.71
N SER A 175 21.09 5.75 14.69
CA SER A 175 21.05 4.77 15.79
C SER A 175 21.62 5.30 17.12
N GLY A 176 22.08 6.57 17.17
CA GLY A 176 22.33 7.36 18.38
C GLY A 176 23.52 6.90 19.24
N ARG A 177 24.12 5.75 18.92
CA ARG A 177 25.23 5.19 19.69
C ARG A 177 26.59 5.74 19.27
N PHE A 178 26.69 6.50 18.17
CA PHE A 178 27.99 6.63 17.49
C PHE A 178 28.38 8.00 16.94
N ASP A 179 27.70 9.11 17.28
CA ASP A 179 28.01 10.51 16.86
C ASP A 179 29.51 10.94 16.92
N GLN A 180 30.35 10.15 17.58
CA GLN A 180 31.76 10.42 17.83
C GLN A 180 32.73 9.83 16.79
N CYS A 181 32.29 8.96 15.88
CA CYS A 181 33.19 8.39 14.88
C CYS A 181 33.40 9.36 13.69
N ARG A 182 34.35 10.29 13.74
CA ARG A 182 34.67 11.21 12.61
C ARG A 182 35.00 10.55 11.24
N TRP A 183 35.04 9.20 11.16
CA TRP A 183 34.95 8.38 9.94
C TRP A 183 33.65 8.51 9.16
N HIS A 184 32.65 9.11 9.78
CA HIS A 184 31.37 9.38 9.19
C HIS A 184 31.57 10.17 7.92
N LEU A 185 31.27 9.54 6.79
CA LEU A 185 30.75 10.31 5.67
C LEU A 185 29.52 11.05 6.20
N THR A 186 29.72 12.29 6.62
CA THR A 186 28.62 13.14 7.02
C THR A 186 27.76 13.37 5.78
N VAL A 187 26.47 13.64 5.95
CA VAL A 187 25.62 14.00 4.80
C VAL A 187 26.24 15.18 4.02
N ALA A 188 26.91 16.11 4.70
CA ALA A 188 27.65 17.20 4.09
C ALA A 188 28.85 16.71 3.26
N GLU A 189 29.72 15.85 3.80
CA GLU A 189 30.85 15.30 3.05
C GLU A 189 30.42 14.43 1.87
N ALA A 190 29.29 13.74 2.01
CA ALA A 190 28.67 12.96 0.94
C ALA A 190 28.16 13.88 -0.18
N ALA A 191 27.48 14.95 0.20
CA ALA A 191 26.99 15.99 -0.68
C ALA A 191 28.13 16.77 -1.39
N ASP A 192 29.26 16.94 -0.70
CA ASP A 192 30.47 17.52 -1.28
C ASP A 192 31.09 16.60 -2.32
N LEU A 193 31.12 15.28 -2.06
CA LEU A 193 31.62 14.29 -2.99
C LEU A 193 30.78 14.14 -4.26
N LEU A 194 29.46 14.29 -4.15
CA LEU A 194 28.54 14.28 -5.30
C LEU A 194 28.72 15.52 -6.20
N ASP A 195 29.16 16.64 -5.62
CA ASP A 195 29.61 17.89 -6.27
C ASP A 195 28.65 18.47 -7.34
N LEU A 196 27.36 18.10 -7.28
CA LEU A 196 26.32 18.62 -8.15
C LEU A 196 25.27 19.41 -7.35
N PRO A 197 24.88 20.61 -7.81
CA PRO A 197 23.82 21.40 -7.17
C PRO A 197 22.52 20.60 -6.96
N TYR A 198 22.14 19.80 -7.95
CA TYR A 198 20.92 18.99 -7.90
C TYR A 198 20.98 17.89 -6.82
N ASP A 199 22.08 17.14 -6.71
CA ASP A 199 22.21 16.10 -5.68
C ASP A 199 22.18 16.70 -4.26
N ARG A 200 22.78 17.89 -4.09
CA ARG A 200 22.73 18.64 -2.82
C ARG A 200 21.30 19.09 -2.49
N GLU A 201 20.55 19.56 -3.48
CA GLU A 201 19.15 19.92 -3.33
C GLU A 201 18.30 18.72 -2.90
N VAL A 202 18.45 17.58 -3.58
CA VAL A 202 17.78 16.32 -3.24
C VAL A 202 18.06 15.94 -1.79
N LEU A 203 19.32 15.94 -1.37
CA LEU A 203 19.71 15.60 0.01
C LEU A 203 19.14 16.58 1.04
N GLY A 204 19.03 17.87 0.70
CA GLY A 204 18.41 18.89 1.55
C GLY A 204 16.88 18.76 1.64
N ARG A 205 16.22 18.27 0.59
CA ARG A 205 14.77 18.05 0.53
C ARG A 205 14.34 16.71 1.13
N LEU A 206 15.20 15.70 1.04
CA LEU A 206 14.90 14.34 1.49
C LEU A 206 14.34 14.25 2.92
N PRO A 207 14.89 14.95 3.95
CA PRO A 207 14.30 14.93 5.31
C PRO A 207 12.88 15.48 5.43
N ARG A 208 12.42 16.28 4.46
CA ARG A 208 11.07 16.85 4.47
C ARG A 208 10.06 15.89 3.84
N VAL A 209 10.50 15.09 2.88
CA VAL A 209 9.65 14.13 2.15
C VAL A 209 9.69 12.77 2.84
N LEU A 210 10.86 12.27 3.18
CA LEU A 210 11.04 11.02 3.91
C LEU A 210 11.64 11.38 5.28
N PRO A 211 10.80 11.86 6.22
CA PRO A 211 11.28 12.23 7.54
C PRO A 211 11.87 11.02 8.24
N ASP A 212 12.95 11.27 8.95
CA ASP A 212 13.73 10.22 9.58
C ASP A 212 12.92 9.66 10.75
N GLY A 213 12.42 8.44 10.58
CA GLY A 213 11.52 7.78 11.50
C GLY A 213 12.09 6.49 12.09
N GLY A 214 13.42 6.41 12.23
CA GLY A 214 14.11 5.22 12.70
C GLY A 214 14.14 4.10 11.65
N ALA A 215 14.37 2.86 12.10
CA ALA A 215 14.45 1.70 11.22
C ALA A 215 13.19 1.50 10.36
N TYR A 216 12.03 1.92 10.88
CA TYR A 216 10.77 1.92 10.15
C TYR A 216 10.72 3.08 9.14
N GLY A 217 10.91 4.34 9.57
CA GLY A 217 10.78 5.49 8.66
C GLY A 217 11.71 5.47 7.45
N ASN A 218 12.82 4.75 7.52
CA ASN A 218 13.77 4.63 6.42
C ASN A 218 13.44 3.50 5.43
N GLN A 219 12.44 2.65 5.68
CA GLN A 219 12.08 1.58 4.74
C GLN A 219 11.78 2.07 3.32
N PRO A 220 11.01 3.15 3.09
CA PRO A 220 10.82 3.67 1.74
C PRO A 220 12.12 4.16 1.11
N LEU A 221 13.00 4.76 1.91
CA LEU A 221 14.30 5.23 1.43
C LEU A 221 15.20 4.07 1.01
N THR A 222 15.25 3.01 1.83
CA THR A 222 15.97 1.78 1.54
C THR A 222 15.36 1.07 0.34
N ALA A 223 14.05 1.00 0.21
CA ALA A 223 13.40 0.37 -0.94
C ALA A 223 13.71 1.12 -2.24
N LEU A 224 13.56 2.44 -2.24
CA LEU A 224 13.77 3.29 -3.41
C LEU A 224 15.25 3.40 -3.80
N GLY A 225 16.17 3.33 -2.84
CA GLY A 225 17.61 3.44 -3.10
C GLY A 225 17.94 4.68 -3.91
N THR A 226 18.76 4.53 -4.94
CA THR A 226 19.22 5.65 -5.79
C THR A 226 18.12 6.31 -6.61
N LEU A 227 16.93 5.70 -6.76
CA LEU A 227 15.79 6.29 -7.48
C LEU A 227 15.37 7.65 -6.90
N VAL A 228 15.60 7.91 -5.60
CA VAL A 228 15.26 9.20 -4.98
C VAL A 228 16.04 10.38 -5.57
N PHE A 229 17.13 10.12 -6.29
CA PHE A 229 17.91 11.13 -7.00
C PHE A 229 17.48 11.32 -8.46
N GLU A 230 16.48 10.59 -8.95
CA GLU A 230 15.97 10.86 -10.29
C GLU A 230 15.09 12.12 -10.30
N PRO A 231 15.24 13.02 -11.29
CA PRO A 231 14.46 14.26 -11.40
C PRO A 231 12.96 14.02 -11.29
N GLY A 232 12.31 14.68 -10.32
CA GLY A 232 10.86 14.61 -10.11
C GLY A 232 10.38 13.50 -9.16
N VAL A 233 11.24 12.55 -8.75
CA VAL A 233 10.84 11.49 -7.81
C VAL A 233 10.42 12.05 -6.45
N LEU A 234 11.19 12.97 -5.86
CA LEU A 234 10.81 13.59 -4.59
C LEU A 234 9.52 14.39 -4.68
N ASP A 235 9.20 14.97 -5.84
CA ASP A 235 7.93 15.68 -6.05
C ASP A 235 6.76 14.71 -6.10
N LEU A 236 6.91 13.56 -6.77
CA LEU A 236 5.90 12.50 -6.77
C LEU A 236 5.65 11.95 -5.35
N LEU A 237 6.72 11.65 -4.60
CA LEU A 237 6.61 11.18 -3.22
C LEU A 237 5.96 12.22 -2.31
N ALA A 238 6.29 13.50 -2.48
CA ALA A 238 5.66 14.59 -1.74
C ALA A 238 4.15 14.64 -1.99
N VAL A 239 3.69 14.48 -3.24
CA VAL A 239 2.25 14.38 -3.57
C VAL A 239 1.62 13.14 -2.94
N PHE A 240 2.31 11.99 -2.92
CA PHE A 240 1.79 10.80 -2.24
C PHE A 240 1.56 11.04 -0.75
N LEU A 241 2.45 11.77 -0.07
CA LEU A 241 2.33 12.08 1.36
C LEU A 241 1.20 13.06 1.71
N THR A 242 0.61 13.73 0.72
CA THR A 242 -0.58 14.56 0.94
C THR A 242 -1.88 13.77 0.89
N ILE A 243 -1.86 12.47 0.57
CA ILE A 243 -3.08 11.66 0.61
C ILE A 243 -3.55 11.50 2.07
N ASP A 244 -4.78 11.91 2.34
CA ASP A 244 -5.43 11.85 3.65
C ASP A 244 -6.58 10.84 3.70
N SER A 245 -7.01 10.37 2.52
CA SER A 245 -8.17 9.52 2.34
C SER A 245 -7.93 8.49 1.24
N HIS A 246 -8.45 7.28 1.44
CA HIS A 246 -8.54 6.24 0.41
C HIS A 246 -9.32 6.66 -0.86
N ARG A 247 -10.07 7.77 -0.78
CA ARG A 247 -10.81 8.41 -1.89
C ARG A 247 -10.26 9.83 -2.10
N PRO A 248 -9.09 9.98 -2.72
CA PRO A 248 -8.43 11.28 -2.87
C PRO A 248 -9.23 12.22 -3.76
N ALA A 249 -9.08 13.53 -3.56
CA ALA A 249 -9.75 14.53 -4.40
C ALA A 249 -9.31 14.44 -5.88
N GLN A 250 -10.16 14.93 -6.79
CA GLN A 250 -9.84 14.96 -8.23
C GLN A 250 -8.58 15.79 -8.54
N SER A 251 -8.36 16.89 -7.81
CA SER A 251 -7.16 17.70 -7.93
C SER A 251 -5.88 16.93 -7.57
N TRP A 252 -5.94 16.06 -6.56
CA TRP A 252 -4.83 15.19 -6.18
C TRP A 252 -4.54 14.16 -7.28
N LEU A 253 -5.59 13.55 -7.84
CA LEU A 253 -5.45 12.59 -8.95
C LEU A 253 -4.83 13.26 -10.20
N GLY A 254 -5.20 14.51 -10.49
CA GLY A 254 -4.60 15.31 -11.55
C GLY A 254 -3.11 15.57 -11.34
N GLN A 255 -2.70 15.95 -10.12
CA GLN A 255 -1.29 16.17 -9.78
C GLN A 255 -0.45 14.88 -9.92
N VAL A 256 -0.99 13.74 -9.46
CA VAL A 256 -0.30 12.45 -9.62
C VAL A 256 -0.13 12.12 -11.09
N ARG A 257 -1.18 12.24 -11.91
CA ARG A 257 -1.09 11.99 -13.36
C ARG A 257 -0.02 12.85 -14.03
N GLU A 258 -0.04 14.16 -13.79
CA GLU A 258 0.94 15.09 -14.35
C GLU A 258 2.37 14.66 -14.01
N ARG A 259 2.63 14.23 -12.76
CA ARG A 259 3.95 13.75 -12.33
C ARG A 259 4.31 12.41 -12.96
N LEU A 260 3.36 11.48 -13.11
CA LEU A 260 3.60 10.20 -13.80
C LEU A 260 3.95 10.40 -15.27
N GLU A 261 3.32 11.36 -15.96
CA GLU A 261 3.59 11.67 -17.37
C GLU A 261 4.97 12.30 -17.58
N MET A 262 5.45 13.10 -16.63
CA MET A 262 6.77 13.75 -16.72
C MET A 262 7.93 12.89 -16.24
N LEU A 263 7.68 11.87 -15.42
CA LEU A 263 8.70 11.07 -14.76
C LEU A 263 8.88 9.72 -15.48
N THR A 264 9.96 9.57 -16.22
CA THR A 264 10.27 8.33 -16.96
C THR A 264 10.45 7.11 -16.06
N VAL A 265 10.99 7.28 -14.85
CA VAL A 265 11.21 6.21 -13.86
C VAL A 265 10.02 5.99 -12.91
N ALA A 266 8.85 6.56 -13.24
CA ALA A 266 7.67 6.44 -12.40
C ALA A 266 7.21 4.98 -12.19
N PRO A 267 7.21 4.10 -13.21
CA PRO A 267 6.84 2.70 -13.03
C PRO A 267 7.73 1.98 -12.01
N GLU A 268 9.04 2.21 -12.04
CA GLU A 268 10.00 1.60 -11.11
C GLU A 268 9.76 2.10 -9.68
N VAL A 269 9.53 3.40 -9.50
CA VAL A 269 9.22 3.99 -8.18
C VAL A 269 7.94 3.39 -7.61
N VAL A 270 6.86 3.36 -8.41
CA VAL A 270 5.56 2.81 -7.99
C VAL A 270 5.68 1.32 -7.68
N SER A 271 6.34 0.55 -8.55
CA SER A 271 6.56 -0.89 -8.37
C SER A 271 7.36 -1.18 -7.10
N THR A 272 8.41 -0.40 -6.84
CA THR A 272 9.25 -0.52 -5.65
C THR A 272 8.46 -0.25 -4.37
N LEU A 273 7.63 0.79 -4.35
CA LEU A 273 6.77 1.09 -3.21
C LEU A 273 5.70 0.02 -2.98
N LEU A 274 5.12 -0.55 -4.04
CA LEU A 274 4.10 -1.61 -3.93
C LEU A 274 4.68 -2.95 -3.46
N ARG A 275 5.95 -3.24 -3.79
CA ARG A 275 6.67 -4.44 -3.33
C ARG A 275 7.30 -4.29 -1.96
N MET A 276 7.33 -3.08 -1.39
CA MET A 276 7.91 -2.83 -0.09
C MET A 276 7.17 -3.66 0.98
N ASP A 277 7.90 -4.57 1.62
CA ASP A 277 7.36 -5.38 2.70
C ASP A 277 7.23 -4.56 3.98
N THR A 278 5.99 -4.36 4.43
CA THR A 278 5.69 -3.68 5.69
C THR A 278 5.70 -4.61 6.89
N SER A 279 5.89 -5.92 6.68
CA SER A 279 5.74 -6.97 7.69
C SER A 279 6.94 -7.09 8.63
N CYS A 280 7.70 -6.01 8.85
CA CYS A 280 8.90 -6.06 9.67
C CYS A 280 8.54 -6.33 11.15
N PRO A 281 8.94 -7.48 11.72
CA PRO A 281 8.52 -7.90 13.04
C PRO A 281 8.96 -6.89 14.11
N GLY A 282 8.02 -6.58 15.01
CA GLY A 282 8.03 -5.46 15.95
C GLY A 282 9.12 -5.40 17.03
N HIS A 283 10.33 -5.92 16.79
CA HIS A 283 11.29 -6.26 17.85
C HIS A 283 12.22 -5.15 18.35
N LEU A 284 12.10 -3.90 17.92
CA LEU A 284 12.91 -2.81 18.48
C LEU A 284 12.05 -1.78 19.20
N ALA A 285 12.39 -1.58 20.47
CA ALA A 285 11.80 -0.64 21.42
C ALA A 285 12.11 0.83 21.03
N GLU A 286 11.65 1.26 19.86
CA GLU A 286 11.59 2.68 19.52
C GLU A 286 10.42 3.35 20.24
N SER A 287 10.59 4.63 20.57
CA SER A 287 9.55 5.42 21.25
C SER A 287 8.23 5.35 20.47
N VAL A 288 7.13 5.18 21.21
CA VAL A 288 5.79 5.01 20.63
C VAL A 288 5.42 6.19 19.71
N LEU A 289 5.89 7.41 19.98
CA LEU A 289 5.50 8.61 19.23
C LEU A 289 6.23 8.73 17.87
N THR A 290 7.54 8.52 17.83
CA THR A 290 8.32 8.56 16.57
C THR A 290 7.91 7.44 15.62
N ARG A 291 7.52 6.28 16.18
CA ARG A 291 6.97 5.15 15.42
C ARG A 291 5.63 5.48 14.76
N GLN A 292 4.84 6.38 15.32
CA GLN A 292 3.49 6.66 14.84
C GLN A 292 3.44 7.52 13.58
N ALA A 293 4.33 8.52 13.47
CA ALA A 293 4.39 9.40 12.30
C ALA A 293 4.94 8.65 11.08
N SER A 294 6.01 7.89 11.26
CA SER A 294 6.66 7.15 10.16
C SER A 294 5.76 6.09 9.54
N VAL A 295 5.00 5.35 10.35
CA VAL A 295 4.02 4.37 9.86
C VAL A 295 2.91 5.02 9.04
N LEU A 296 2.46 6.23 9.42
CA LEU A 296 1.46 6.95 8.64
C LEU A 296 2.01 7.41 7.29
N ASP A 297 3.23 7.95 7.25
CA ASP A 297 3.84 8.41 6.00
C ASP A 297 4.07 7.25 5.03
N GLN A 298 4.53 6.09 5.52
CA GLN A 298 4.61 4.87 4.72
C GLN A 298 3.24 4.48 4.17
N ALA A 299 2.20 4.47 5.01
CA ALA A 299 0.84 4.14 4.58
C ALA A 299 0.37 5.08 3.46
N LYS A 300 0.64 6.37 3.58
CA LYS A 300 0.32 7.36 2.55
C LYS A 300 1.10 7.11 1.26
N LEU A 301 2.40 6.82 1.34
CA LEU A 301 3.22 6.48 0.17
C LEU A 301 2.66 5.27 -0.59
N MET A 302 2.27 4.22 0.11
CA MET A 302 1.72 3.01 -0.52
C MET A 302 0.30 3.21 -1.04
N ALA A 303 -0.54 3.97 -0.32
CA ALA A 303 -1.85 4.38 -0.82
C ALA A 303 -1.72 5.23 -2.11
N GLY A 304 -0.75 6.15 -2.13
CA GLY A 304 -0.40 6.95 -3.29
C GLY A 304 0.08 6.09 -4.46
N ALA A 305 0.99 5.15 -4.20
CA ALA A 305 1.51 4.21 -5.19
C ALA A 305 0.40 3.32 -5.79
N ALA A 306 -0.57 2.87 -4.99
CA ALA A 306 -1.69 2.07 -5.49
C ALA A 306 -2.60 2.86 -6.45
N TRP A 307 -2.88 4.13 -6.14
CA TRP A 307 -3.58 5.03 -7.07
C TRP A 307 -2.75 5.32 -8.32
N ALA A 308 -1.45 5.56 -8.16
CA ALA A 308 -0.53 5.82 -9.27
C ALA A 308 -0.45 4.62 -10.24
N ALA A 309 -0.39 3.40 -9.72
CA ALA A 309 -0.45 2.17 -10.53
C ALA A 309 -1.73 2.05 -11.35
N CYS A 310 -2.89 2.42 -10.78
CA CYS A 310 -4.15 2.42 -11.52
C CYS A 310 -4.24 3.60 -12.51
N LEU A 311 -3.64 4.75 -12.20
CA LEU A 311 -3.61 5.94 -13.05
C LEU A 311 -2.69 5.77 -14.27
N SER A 312 -1.60 5.01 -14.15
CA SER A 312 -0.67 4.75 -15.26
C SER A 312 -1.29 3.89 -16.36
N GLY A 313 -2.31 3.10 -16.03
CA GLY A 313 -2.92 2.15 -16.96
C GLY A 313 -2.03 0.95 -17.31
N ASP A 314 -0.96 0.72 -16.56
CA ASP A 314 -0.05 -0.42 -16.74
C ASP A 314 -0.62 -1.67 -16.04
N PRO A 315 -1.00 -2.73 -16.79
CA PRO A 315 -1.51 -3.98 -16.22
C PRO A 315 -0.58 -4.63 -15.18
N ALA A 316 0.74 -4.52 -15.34
CA ALA A 316 1.70 -5.12 -14.42
C ALA A 316 1.72 -4.42 -13.06
N LEU A 317 1.68 -3.08 -13.05
CA LEU A 317 1.59 -2.31 -11.81
C LEU A 317 0.24 -2.52 -11.11
N ILE A 318 -0.85 -2.59 -11.88
CA ILE A 318 -2.19 -2.90 -11.35
C ILE A 318 -2.20 -4.27 -10.65
N GLY A 319 -1.56 -5.28 -11.22
CA GLY A 319 -1.39 -6.59 -10.58
C GLY A 319 -0.65 -6.54 -9.25
N LEU A 320 0.38 -5.68 -9.13
CA LEU A 320 1.10 -5.48 -7.86
C LEU A 320 0.23 -4.87 -6.77
N VAL A 321 -0.81 -4.09 -7.11
CA VAL A 321 -1.77 -3.58 -6.13
C VAL A 321 -2.52 -4.72 -5.45
N ALA A 322 -2.93 -5.75 -6.19
CA ALA A 322 -3.57 -6.94 -5.60
C ALA A 322 -2.61 -7.68 -4.66
N ALA A 323 -1.38 -7.94 -5.12
CA ALA A 323 -0.36 -8.59 -4.31
C ALA A 323 -0.07 -7.79 -3.02
N GLN A 324 -0.02 -6.46 -3.10
CA GLN A 324 0.16 -5.59 -1.94
C GLN A 324 -1.04 -5.67 -0.97
N VAL A 325 -2.28 -5.68 -1.48
CA VAL A 325 -3.50 -5.82 -0.66
C VAL A 325 -3.56 -7.20 0.03
N LEU A 326 -3.16 -8.26 -0.68
CA LEU A 326 -3.18 -9.64 -0.20
C LEU A 326 -2.03 -9.94 0.78
N GLY A 327 -0.80 -9.58 0.38
CA GLY A 327 0.46 -9.90 1.05
C GLY A 327 0.65 -9.24 2.40
N ARG A 328 -0.20 -8.27 2.77
CA ARG A 328 -0.27 -7.79 4.15
C ARG A 328 -0.98 -8.81 5.03
N GLY A 329 -0.25 -9.87 5.35
CA GLY A 329 -0.66 -10.96 6.21
C GLY A 329 -0.82 -10.53 7.67
N LEU A 330 -2.00 -10.83 8.21
CA LEU A 330 -2.18 -11.50 9.50
C LEU A 330 -1.70 -10.78 10.78
N ASP A 331 -2.20 -9.57 11.04
CA ASP A 331 -2.59 -9.20 12.42
C ASP A 331 -3.80 -8.23 12.49
N TRP A 332 -4.56 -8.11 11.38
CA TRP A 332 -5.74 -7.23 11.24
C TRP A 332 -6.98 -7.70 12.00
N ARG A 333 -6.96 -8.93 12.50
CA ARG A 333 -8.03 -9.45 13.35
C ARG A 333 -8.11 -8.72 14.69
N ARG A 334 -7.07 -7.96 15.07
CA ARG A 334 -7.08 -7.11 16.27
C ARG A 334 -8.10 -5.97 16.08
N PRO A 335 -9.14 -5.89 16.92
CA PRO A 335 -10.05 -4.74 16.92
C PRO A 335 -9.27 -3.45 17.17
N GLY A 336 -9.60 -2.38 16.43
CA GLY A 336 -9.06 -1.04 16.70
C GLY A 336 -7.71 -0.71 16.06
N LEU A 337 -7.34 -1.39 14.97
CA LEU A 337 -6.16 -0.95 14.22
C LEU A 337 -6.30 0.52 13.79
N PRO A 338 -5.24 1.33 13.97
CA PRO A 338 -5.29 2.74 13.64
C PRO A 338 -5.54 2.93 12.14
N GLU A 339 -6.26 3.99 11.77
CA GLU A 339 -6.65 4.29 10.38
C GLU A 339 -5.48 4.26 9.37
N ARG A 340 -4.28 4.57 9.85
CA ARG A 340 -3.03 4.49 9.08
C ARG A 340 -2.70 3.09 8.57
N GLU A 341 -3.06 2.04 9.30
CA GLU A 341 -2.77 0.68 8.85
C GLU A 341 -3.74 0.31 7.72
N ILE A 342 -5.02 0.66 7.82
CA ILE A 342 -6.04 0.29 6.83
C ILE A 342 -5.99 1.14 5.55
N LEU A 343 -5.36 2.32 5.59
CA LEU A 343 -5.34 3.27 4.47
C LEU A 343 -4.82 2.66 3.15
N PRO A 344 -3.68 1.95 3.10
CA PRO A 344 -3.14 1.41 1.84
C PRO A 344 -4.06 0.34 1.23
N ALA A 345 -4.59 -0.56 2.05
CA ALA A 345 -5.52 -1.60 1.59
C ALA A 345 -6.82 -0.98 1.03
N ARG A 346 -7.38 0.01 1.74
CA ARG A 346 -8.57 0.74 1.27
C ARG A 346 -8.31 1.51 -0.01
N ALA A 347 -7.17 2.18 -0.10
CA ALA A 347 -6.77 2.92 -1.29
C ALA A 347 -6.58 1.99 -2.48
N GLY A 348 -5.87 0.87 -2.30
CA GLY A 348 -5.66 -0.14 -3.34
C GLY A 348 -6.97 -0.72 -3.88
N VAL A 349 -7.85 -1.19 -2.99
CA VAL A 349 -9.20 -1.65 -3.38
C VAL A 349 -9.99 -0.57 -4.13
N THR A 350 -9.94 0.67 -3.64
CA THR A 350 -10.71 1.77 -4.23
C THR A 350 -10.16 2.13 -5.61
N ALA A 351 -8.84 2.17 -5.76
CA ALA A 351 -8.15 2.43 -7.02
C ALA A 351 -8.48 1.32 -8.04
N LEU A 352 -8.37 0.05 -7.65
CA LEU A 352 -8.74 -1.10 -8.48
C LEU A 352 -10.21 -1.05 -8.91
N SER A 353 -11.13 -0.79 -7.98
CA SER A 353 -12.56 -0.67 -8.27
C SER A 353 -12.85 0.45 -9.28
N ALA A 354 -12.15 1.57 -9.14
CA ALA A 354 -12.28 2.70 -10.04
C ALA A 354 -11.71 2.38 -11.44
N ALA A 355 -10.56 1.70 -11.52
CA ALA A 355 -9.94 1.26 -12.78
C ALA A 355 -10.78 0.17 -13.51
N ALA A 356 -11.39 -0.75 -12.76
CA ALA A 356 -12.29 -1.78 -13.28
C ALA A 356 -13.62 -1.24 -13.80
N GLY A 357 -13.95 0.01 -13.45
CA GLY A 357 -15.21 0.67 -13.78
C GLY A 357 -16.41 0.22 -12.93
N MET A 358 -16.16 -0.37 -11.75
CA MET A 358 -17.23 -0.88 -10.89
C MET A 358 -18.09 0.26 -10.29
N PRO A 359 -19.43 0.20 -10.41
CA PRO A 359 -20.32 1.14 -9.74
C PRO A 359 -20.33 0.89 -8.23
N GLY A 360 -20.21 1.94 -7.42
CA GLY A 360 -20.31 1.82 -5.95
C GLY A 360 -19.38 2.70 -5.12
N LEU A 361 -18.37 3.34 -5.72
CA LEU A 361 -17.49 4.30 -5.04
C LEU A 361 -17.44 5.69 -5.72
N GLY A 362 -18.39 5.93 -6.63
CA GLY A 362 -19.13 7.19 -6.82
C GLY A 362 -18.44 8.45 -7.34
N ARG A 363 -17.12 8.62 -7.30
CA ARG A 363 -16.50 9.90 -7.74
C ARG A 363 -15.29 9.75 -8.66
N HIS A 364 -14.60 8.60 -8.64
CA HIS A 364 -13.30 8.46 -9.29
C HIS A 364 -13.35 7.71 -10.64
N ARG A 365 -14.49 7.13 -11.03
CA ARG A 365 -14.67 6.56 -12.38
C ARG A 365 -14.38 7.58 -13.48
N ARG A 366 -14.70 8.86 -13.25
CA ARG A 366 -14.36 9.96 -14.17
C ARG A 366 -12.88 10.33 -14.13
N ALA A 367 -12.19 10.11 -13.02
CA ALA A 367 -10.75 10.37 -12.94
C ALA A 367 -9.99 9.37 -13.81
N LEU A 368 -10.42 8.10 -13.81
CA LEU A 368 -9.81 7.00 -14.55
C LEU A 368 -10.52 6.70 -15.88
N SER A 369 -11.26 7.67 -16.43
CA SER A 369 -11.83 7.51 -17.77
C SER A 369 -10.72 7.53 -18.81
N GLY A 370 -10.80 6.63 -19.81
CA GLY A 370 -9.82 6.56 -20.89
C GLY A 370 -8.65 5.60 -20.64
N LEU A 371 -8.68 4.82 -19.55
CA LEU A 371 -7.74 3.71 -19.38
C LEU A 371 -7.88 2.68 -20.51
N PRO A 372 -6.78 2.04 -20.96
CA PRO A 372 -6.84 0.93 -21.90
C PRO A 372 -7.75 -0.21 -21.41
N PRO A 373 -8.44 -0.94 -22.30
CA PRO A 373 -9.26 -2.09 -21.92
C PRO A 373 -8.50 -3.14 -21.11
N GLU A 374 -7.21 -3.34 -21.41
CA GLU A 374 -6.30 -4.24 -20.71
C GLU A 374 -6.10 -3.83 -19.24
N ALA A 375 -6.01 -2.54 -18.95
CA ALA A 375 -5.88 -2.03 -17.59
C ALA A 375 -7.16 -2.29 -16.78
N ALA A 376 -8.33 -2.08 -17.40
CA ALA A 376 -9.62 -2.39 -16.76
C ALA A 376 -9.78 -3.90 -16.52
N ALA A 377 -9.34 -4.74 -17.47
CA ALA A 377 -9.32 -6.19 -17.32
C ALA A 377 -8.37 -6.65 -16.20
N ALA A 378 -7.15 -6.10 -16.15
CA ALA A 378 -6.18 -6.36 -15.09
C ALA A 378 -6.72 -5.95 -13.71
N ALA A 379 -7.41 -4.81 -13.62
CA ALA A 379 -8.03 -4.36 -12.37
C ALA A 379 -9.16 -5.29 -11.91
N ARG A 380 -9.95 -5.84 -12.85
CA ARG A 380 -10.96 -6.87 -12.53
C ARG A 380 -10.32 -8.17 -12.08
N ALA A 381 -9.32 -8.67 -12.80
CA ALA A 381 -8.58 -9.87 -12.40
C ALA A 381 -7.91 -9.72 -11.03
N ALA A 382 -7.36 -8.54 -10.72
CA ALA A 382 -6.81 -8.19 -9.42
C ALA A 382 -7.88 -8.23 -8.31
N LEU A 383 -9.08 -7.73 -8.58
CA LEU A 383 -10.21 -7.77 -7.66
C LEU A 383 -10.76 -9.19 -7.47
N ASP A 384 -10.81 -9.99 -8.53
CA ASP A 384 -11.21 -11.39 -8.48
C ASP A 384 -10.20 -12.21 -7.67
N ALA A 385 -8.89 -12.01 -7.85
CA ALA A 385 -7.86 -12.63 -7.03
C ALA A 385 -7.98 -12.26 -5.54
N ILE A 386 -8.36 -11.00 -5.23
CA ILE A 386 -8.69 -10.61 -3.86
C ILE A 386 -9.94 -11.36 -3.38
N ALA A 387 -10.96 -11.52 -4.22
CA ALA A 387 -12.20 -12.19 -3.84
C ALA A 387 -12.00 -13.70 -3.57
N ASP A 388 -11.22 -14.38 -4.41
CA ASP A 388 -10.98 -15.81 -4.35
C ASP A 388 -10.20 -16.24 -3.08
N GLU A 389 -9.43 -15.34 -2.49
CA GLU A 389 -8.78 -15.55 -1.18
C GLU A 389 -9.80 -15.69 -0.03
N PHE A 390 -10.97 -15.05 -0.13
CA PHE A 390 -11.95 -14.97 0.96
C PHE A 390 -13.26 -15.70 0.69
N LEU A 391 -13.60 -15.93 -0.57
CA LEU A 391 -14.88 -16.49 -0.99
C LEU A 391 -14.67 -17.58 -2.03
N SER A 392 -15.29 -18.74 -1.80
CA SER A 392 -15.45 -19.74 -2.85
C SER A 392 -16.36 -19.22 -3.96
N GLU A 393 -16.25 -19.79 -5.16
CA GLU A 393 -17.15 -19.46 -6.26
C GLU A 393 -18.62 -19.65 -5.85
N GLY A 394 -19.45 -18.66 -6.16
CA GLY A 394 -20.88 -18.66 -5.80
C GLY A 394 -21.19 -18.35 -4.33
N ALA A 395 -20.19 -18.21 -3.44
CA ALA A 395 -20.44 -17.82 -2.06
C ALA A 395 -21.06 -16.42 -1.98
N ARG A 396 -22.16 -16.32 -1.23
CA ARG A 396 -22.88 -15.05 -0.99
C ARG A 396 -22.73 -14.55 0.43
N GLU A 397 -22.07 -15.31 1.29
CA GLU A 397 -21.95 -15.02 2.71
C GLU A 397 -20.48 -15.11 3.14
N LEU A 398 -20.15 -14.33 4.16
CA LEU A 398 -18.83 -14.28 4.75
C LEU A 398 -18.96 -14.07 6.27
N ALA A 399 -18.32 -14.93 7.04
CA ALA A 399 -18.26 -14.79 8.50
C ALA A 399 -17.30 -13.65 8.90
N LEU A 400 -17.78 -12.76 9.76
CA LEU A 400 -17.08 -11.59 10.30
C LEU A 400 -17.17 -11.58 11.84
N ASP A 401 -16.33 -12.38 12.51
CA ASP A 401 -16.40 -12.62 13.96
C ASP A 401 -17.83 -13.06 14.39
N HIS A 402 -18.54 -12.26 15.18
CA HIS A 402 -19.92 -12.51 15.63
C HIS A 402 -21.00 -12.01 14.65
N HIS A 403 -20.63 -11.76 13.40
CA HIS A 403 -21.51 -11.23 12.36
C HIS A 403 -21.34 -12.03 11.08
N THR A 404 -22.35 -11.96 10.22
CA THR A 404 -22.30 -12.53 8.86
C THR A 404 -22.59 -11.41 7.88
N ALA A 405 -21.65 -11.15 6.98
CA ALA A 405 -21.88 -10.29 5.82
C ALA A 405 -22.41 -11.14 4.67
N HIS A 406 -23.45 -10.68 3.98
CA HIS A 406 -23.95 -11.35 2.80
C HIS A 406 -24.41 -10.39 1.71
N LEU A 407 -24.47 -10.91 0.49
CA LEU A 407 -25.04 -10.20 -0.66
C LEU A 407 -26.56 -10.35 -0.65
N ALA A 408 -27.25 -9.23 -0.61
CA ALA A 408 -28.70 -9.17 -0.55
C ALA A 408 -29.27 -8.42 -1.76
N VAL A 409 -30.45 -8.85 -2.20
CA VAL A 409 -31.33 -8.11 -3.10
C VAL A 409 -32.42 -7.50 -2.24
N ARG A 410 -32.60 -6.18 -2.33
CA ARG A 410 -33.65 -5.48 -1.61
C ARG A 410 -34.95 -5.53 -2.39
N PRO A 411 -36.10 -5.28 -1.73
CA PRO A 411 -37.39 -5.33 -2.39
C PRO A 411 -37.53 -4.34 -3.55
N ASP A 412 -36.81 -3.20 -3.50
CA ASP A 412 -36.75 -2.21 -4.58
C ASP A 412 -35.89 -2.63 -5.78
N GLY A 413 -35.25 -3.80 -5.70
CA GLY A 413 -34.35 -4.35 -6.70
C GLY A 413 -32.93 -3.81 -6.65
N SER A 414 -32.59 -2.96 -5.68
CA SER A 414 -31.20 -2.62 -5.40
C SER A 414 -30.45 -3.82 -4.80
N VAL A 415 -29.18 -3.98 -5.14
CA VAL A 415 -28.32 -5.01 -4.56
C VAL A 415 -27.28 -4.38 -3.65
N GLY A 416 -26.91 -5.08 -2.59
CA GLY A 416 -25.95 -4.55 -1.63
C GLY A 416 -25.32 -5.64 -0.76
N VAL A 417 -24.36 -5.21 0.07
CA VAL A 417 -23.84 -6.02 1.17
C VAL A 417 -24.59 -5.62 2.43
N GLU A 418 -25.17 -6.61 3.09
CA GLU A 418 -25.82 -6.48 4.38
C GLU A 418 -25.04 -7.27 5.42
N ILE A 419 -25.01 -6.77 6.66
CA ILE A 419 -24.30 -7.43 7.75
C ILE A 419 -25.32 -7.68 8.84
N HIS A 420 -25.38 -8.92 9.32
CA HIS A 420 -26.27 -9.35 10.36
C HIS A 420 -25.48 -9.86 11.56
N THR A 421 -26.03 -9.70 12.77
CA THR A 421 -25.50 -10.34 13.98
C THR A 421 -25.75 -11.86 13.91
N ASP A 422 -25.11 -12.62 14.81
CA ASP A 422 -25.45 -14.03 15.09
C ASP A 422 -26.95 -14.29 15.34
N ARG A 423 -27.66 -13.30 15.90
CA ARG A 423 -29.12 -13.30 16.10
C ARG A 423 -29.95 -12.93 14.86
N GLY A 424 -29.32 -12.75 13.70
CA GLY A 424 -29.99 -12.36 12.46
C GLY A 424 -30.49 -10.91 12.41
N GLN A 425 -30.00 -10.03 13.28
CA GLN A 425 -30.40 -8.61 13.28
C GLN A 425 -29.50 -7.79 12.36
N PRO A 426 -30.03 -6.92 11.48
CA PRO A 426 -29.22 -6.10 10.60
C PRO A 426 -28.41 -5.07 11.40
N VAL A 427 -27.13 -4.92 11.05
CA VAL A 427 -26.25 -3.91 11.62
C VAL A 427 -26.67 -2.53 11.15
N THR A 428 -26.73 -1.58 12.08
CA THR A 428 -27.08 -0.18 11.78
C THR A 428 -26.09 0.46 10.80
N GLN A 429 -26.51 1.54 10.13
CA GLN A 429 -25.64 2.29 9.22
C GLN A 429 -24.36 2.80 9.91
N TYR A 430 -24.42 3.15 11.20
CA TYR A 430 -23.25 3.52 11.98
C TYR A 430 -22.30 2.34 12.17
N GLY A 431 -22.83 1.18 12.55
CA GLY A 431 -22.06 -0.06 12.65
C GLY A 431 -21.38 -0.43 11.33
N MET A 432 -22.09 -0.29 10.21
CA MET A 432 -21.53 -0.54 8.87
C MET A 432 -20.27 0.29 8.56
N ARG A 433 -20.13 1.51 9.10
CA ARG A 433 -18.89 2.30 8.94
C ARG A 433 -17.70 1.65 9.64
N HIS A 434 -17.92 1.07 10.81
CA HIS A 434 -16.89 0.34 11.54
C HIS A 434 -16.45 -0.92 10.78
N PHE A 435 -17.40 -1.72 10.28
CA PHE A 435 -17.09 -2.91 9.47
C PHE A 435 -16.35 -2.55 8.18
N ASN A 436 -16.73 -1.46 7.51
CA ASN A 436 -16.02 -0.96 6.32
C ASN A 436 -14.58 -0.53 6.59
N GLY A 437 -14.22 -0.19 7.82
CA GLY A 437 -12.84 0.07 8.22
C GLY A 437 -12.08 -1.20 8.56
N ARG A 438 -12.74 -2.12 9.28
CA ARG A 438 -12.10 -3.33 9.85
C ARG A 438 -11.95 -4.48 8.84
N TYR A 439 -12.96 -4.72 8.01
CA TYR A 439 -13.05 -5.87 7.10
C TYR A 439 -13.04 -5.42 5.65
N VAL A 440 -12.11 -4.54 5.30
CA VAL A 440 -12.04 -3.92 3.97
C VAL A 440 -11.91 -4.97 2.88
N ARG A 441 -11.02 -5.95 3.06
CA ARG A 441 -10.69 -6.97 2.04
C ARG A 441 -11.87 -7.93 1.86
N GLU A 442 -12.35 -8.44 2.98
CA GLU A 442 -13.53 -9.29 3.13
C GLU A 442 -14.79 -8.70 2.47
N LEU A 443 -15.14 -7.46 2.84
CA LEU A 443 -16.31 -6.80 2.26
C LEU A 443 -16.08 -6.41 0.80
N THR A 444 -14.82 -6.24 0.38
CA THR A 444 -14.49 -6.05 -1.04
C THR A 444 -14.70 -7.33 -1.81
N ALA A 445 -14.30 -8.48 -1.29
CA ALA A 445 -14.54 -9.79 -1.91
C ALA A 445 -16.02 -9.97 -2.24
N LEU A 446 -16.92 -9.62 -1.30
CA LEU A 446 -18.37 -9.62 -1.56
C LEU A 446 -18.76 -8.58 -2.63
N ARG A 447 -18.27 -7.35 -2.53
CA ARG A 447 -18.61 -6.26 -3.46
C ARG A 447 -18.22 -6.54 -4.91
N VAL A 448 -17.12 -7.26 -5.13
CA VAL A 448 -16.69 -7.67 -6.47
C VAL A 448 -17.75 -8.55 -7.16
N ARG A 449 -18.56 -9.29 -6.39
CA ARG A 449 -19.65 -10.13 -6.91
C ARG A 449 -20.98 -9.38 -7.10
N LEU A 450 -21.12 -8.14 -6.60
CA LEU A 450 -22.37 -7.36 -6.72
C LEU A 450 -22.84 -7.15 -8.16
N PRO A 451 -21.98 -6.85 -9.16
CA PRO A 451 -22.44 -6.68 -10.53
C PRO A 451 -23.11 -7.93 -11.11
N GLY A 452 -22.60 -9.12 -10.77
CA GLY A 452 -23.20 -10.40 -11.17
C GLY A 452 -24.59 -10.60 -10.55
N LEU A 453 -24.73 -10.29 -9.26
CA LEU A 453 -26.02 -10.32 -8.57
C LEU A 453 -27.00 -9.27 -9.11
N ALA A 454 -26.53 -8.06 -9.42
CA ALA A 454 -27.33 -7.00 -10.04
C ALA A 454 -27.89 -7.46 -11.39
N ALA A 455 -27.04 -8.03 -12.25
CA ALA A 455 -27.48 -8.56 -13.53
C ALA A 455 -28.50 -9.70 -13.38
N GLN A 456 -28.34 -10.56 -12.36
CA GLN A 456 -29.34 -11.57 -12.03
C GLN A 456 -30.66 -10.93 -11.57
N ALA A 457 -30.62 -9.97 -10.65
CA ALA A 457 -31.81 -9.27 -10.18
C ALA A 457 -32.53 -8.50 -11.30
N ASP A 458 -31.80 -7.89 -12.23
CA ASP A 458 -32.36 -7.22 -13.39
C ASP A 458 -33.07 -8.21 -14.34
N ARG A 459 -32.52 -9.41 -14.54
CA ARG A 459 -33.19 -10.48 -15.30
C ARG A 459 -34.48 -10.94 -14.63
N GLU A 460 -34.46 -11.18 -13.32
CA GLU A 460 -35.66 -11.56 -12.56
C GLU A 460 -36.72 -10.45 -12.59
N ARG A 461 -36.30 -9.18 -12.48
CA ARG A 461 -37.19 -8.03 -12.65
C ARG A 461 -37.81 -7.98 -14.05
N GLY A 462 -37.03 -8.26 -15.09
CA GLY A 462 -37.53 -8.38 -16.47
C GLY A 462 -38.59 -9.48 -16.61
N ALA A 463 -38.33 -10.65 -16.04
CA ALA A 463 -39.26 -11.78 -16.05
C ALA A 463 -40.55 -11.49 -15.26
N LEU A 464 -40.48 -10.80 -14.12
CA LEU A 464 -41.66 -10.33 -13.39
C LEU A 464 -42.45 -9.27 -14.18
N ALA A 465 -41.76 -8.40 -14.94
CA ALA A 465 -42.42 -7.39 -15.78
C ALA A 465 -43.14 -8.03 -16.96
N GLU A 466 -42.55 -9.07 -17.56
CA GLU A 466 -43.20 -9.90 -18.58
C GLU A 466 -44.42 -10.62 -18.00
N LEU A 467 -44.29 -11.23 -16.81
CA LEU A 467 -45.39 -11.88 -16.10
C LEU A 467 -46.57 -10.91 -15.84
N LEU A 468 -46.29 -9.66 -15.47
CA LEU A 468 -47.30 -8.61 -15.31
C LEU A 468 -47.96 -8.24 -16.63
N ALA A 469 -47.19 -8.14 -17.71
CA ALA A 469 -47.66 -7.74 -19.03
C ALA A 469 -48.52 -8.83 -19.71
N THR A 470 -48.15 -10.09 -19.58
CA THR A 470 -48.89 -11.23 -20.15
C THR A 470 -50.07 -11.66 -19.30
N GLY A 471 -50.07 -11.33 -18.00
CA GLY A 471 -51.07 -11.81 -17.05
C GLY A 471 -51.02 -13.32 -16.84
N THR A 472 -49.85 -13.95 -17.05
CA THR A 472 -49.70 -15.40 -16.93
C THR A 472 -50.07 -15.87 -15.52
N ALA A 473 -50.96 -16.86 -15.46
CA ALA A 473 -51.38 -17.53 -14.24
C ALA A 473 -50.37 -18.62 -13.84
N LEU A 474 -50.11 -18.72 -12.54
CA LEU A 474 -49.26 -19.71 -11.91
C LEU A 474 -50.08 -20.53 -10.92
N THR A 475 -49.66 -21.75 -10.62
CA THR A 475 -50.17 -22.44 -9.41
C THR A 475 -49.53 -21.84 -8.16
N GLY A 476 -50.17 -21.96 -6.99
CA GLY A 476 -49.61 -21.51 -5.71
C GLY A 476 -48.25 -22.17 -5.38
N GLU A 477 -48.05 -23.41 -5.81
CA GLU A 477 -46.75 -24.10 -5.73
C GLU A 477 -45.68 -23.42 -6.60
N GLN A 478 -45.99 -23.14 -7.87
CA GLN A 478 -45.07 -22.42 -8.78
C GLN A 478 -44.76 -21.02 -8.28
N PHE A 479 -45.78 -20.31 -7.79
CA PHE A 479 -45.64 -18.99 -7.18
C PHE A 479 -44.64 -19.00 -6.01
N SER A 480 -44.78 -19.96 -5.10
CA SER A 480 -43.87 -20.09 -3.95
C SER A 480 -42.46 -20.48 -4.39
N ALA A 481 -42.33 -21.56 -5.17
CA ALA A 481 -41.04 -22.13 -5.53
C ALA A 481 -40.23 -21.28 -6.53
N ARG A 482 -40.87 -20.68 -7.54
CA ARG A 482 -40.18 -19.90 -8.59
C ARG A 482 -39.83 -18.49 -8.11
N TRP A 483 -40.73 -17.88 -7.32
CA TRP A 483 -40.64 -16.48 -6.95
C TRP A 483 -40.29 -16.30 -5.49
N LEU A 484 -41.19 -16.64 -4.55
CA LEU A 484 -41.06 -16.20 -3.17
C LEU A 484 -39.91 -16.87 -2.39
N ASP A 485 -39.65 -18.15 -2.63
CA ASP A 485 -38.57 -18.91 -1.98
C ASP A 485 -37.21 -18.74 -2.69
N HIS A 486 -37.20 -18.07 -3.84
CA HIS A 486 -35.99 -17.86 -4.62
C HIS A 486 -35.13 -16.73 -4.04
N SER A 487 -33.84 -16.99 -3.79
CA SER A 487 -32.91 -16.05 -3.12
C SER A 487 -32.80 -14.66 -3.75
N VAL A 488 -32.91 -14.55 -5.08
CA VAL A 488 -32.86 -13.27 -5.83
C VAL A 488 -34.25 -12.70 -6.11
N ALA A 489 -35.16 -13.51 -6.68
CA ALA A 489 -36.47 -13.06 -7.10
C ALA A 489 -37.47 -12.87 -5.94
N GLY A 490 -37.27 -13.55 -4.80
CA GLY A 490 -38.15 -13.50 -3.64
C GLY A 490 -38.33 -12.10 -3.07
N PRO A 491 -37.25 -11.39 -2.71
CA PRO A 491 -37.35 -10.00 -2.26
C PRO A 491 -38.10 -9.10 -3.25
N LEU A 492 -37.89 -9.29 -4.56
CA LEU A 492 -38.58 -8.52 -5.61
C LEU A 492 -40.08 -8.84 -5.63
N ALA A 493 -40.43 -10.13 -5.63
CA ALA A 493 -41.80 -10.62 -5.69
C ALA A 493 -42.60 -10.24 -4.44
N GLN A 494 -41.97 -10.20 -3.26
CA GLN A 494 -42.59 -9.81 -2.00
C GLN A 494 -42.99 -8.32 -1.96
N ALA A 495 -42.35 -7.45 -2.77
CA ALA A 495 -42.75 -6.04 -2.92
C ALA A 495 -43.85 -5.80 -3.96
N LEU A 496 -44.32 -6.85 -4.64
CA LEU A 496 -45.37 -6.76 -5.64
C LEU A 496 -46.70 -7.22 -5.07
N VAL A 497 -47.78 -6.62 -5.55
CA VAL A 497 -49.15 -7.03 -5.23
C VAL A 497 -49.51 -8.21 -6.13
N TRP A 498 -49.98 -9.28 -5.52
CA TRP A 498 -50.43 -10.49 -6.21
C TRP A 498 -51.94 -10.63 -6.07
N GLU A 499 -52.53 -11.33 -7.02
CA GLU A 499 -53.92 -11.72 -7.02
C GLU A 499 -54.01 -13.23 -7.07
N ALA A 500 -54.86 -13.82 -6.24
CA ALA A 500 -55.07 -15.25 -6.20
C ALA A 500 -56.55 -15.59 -6.19
N ASP A 501 -56.92 -16.61 -6.97
CA ASP A 501 -58.26 -17.19 -7.01
C ASP A 501 -58.29 -18.39 -6.05
N THR A 502 -58.87 -18.20 -4.85
CA THR A 502 -59.09 -19.27 -3.87
C THR A 502 -60.52 -19.80 -3.90
N ALA A 503 -60.77 -20.87 -3.14
CA ALA A 503 -62.11 -21.35 -2.82
C ALA A 503 -63.04 -20.27 -2.22
N ASP A 504 -62.48 -19.31 -1.47
CA ASP A 504 -63.25 -18.20 -0.85
C ASP A 504 -63.42 -17.00 -1.79
N GLY A 505 -62.92 -17.09 -3.03
CA GLY A 505 -62.99 -16.07 -4.06
C GLY A 505 -61.63 -15.41 -4.36
N PRO A 506 -61.61 -14.39 -5.24
CA PRO A 506 -60.40 -13.68 -5.61
C PRO A 506 -59.99 -12.68 -4.50
N PHE A 507 -58.70 -12.63 -4.21
CA PHE A 507 -58.10 -11.68 -3.26
C PHE A 507 -56.83 -11.09 -3.83
N THR A 508 -56.54 -9.85 -3.42
CA THR A 508 -55.30 -9.15 -3.78
C THR A 508 -54.52 -8.82 -2.52
N GLY A 509 -53.20 -9.02 -2.54
CA GLY A 509 -52.38 -8.79 -1.37
C GLY A 509 -50.88 -8.82 -1.60
N LEU A 510 -50.13 -8.38 -0.59
CA LEU A 510 -48.68 -8.53 -0.54
C LEU A 510 -48.30 -9.88 0.09
N PRO A 511 -47.27 -10.59 -0.41
CA PRO A 511 -46.83 -11.83 0.19
C PRO A 511 -46.25 -11.63 1.58
N VAL A 512 -46.71 -12.42 2.56
CA VAL A 512 -46.18 -12.44 3.93
C VAL A 512 -45.98 -13.88 4.39
N ARG A 513 -44.98 -14.12 5.24
CA ARG A 513 -44.80 -15.44 5.90
C ARG A 513 -45.75 -15.55 7.09
N GLY A 514 -46.61 -16.57 7.06
CA GLY A 514 -47.47 -16.94 8.18
C GLY A 514 -46.76 -17.76 9.25
N LEU A 515 -47.46 -18.02 10.36
CA LEU A 515 -47.05 -19.00 11.36
C LEU A 515 -46.95 -20.39 10.71
N GLY A 516 -45.83 -21.08 10.91
CA GLY A 516 -45.54 -22.36 10.24
C GLY A 516 -44.87 -22.22 8.87
N GLY A 517 -44.49 -21.00 8.47
CA GLY A 517 -43.65 -20.78 7.30
C GLY A 517 -44.40 -20.89 5.97
N ARG A 518 -45.73 -20.92 5.92
CA ARG A 518 -46.48 -20.85 4.66
C ARG A 518 -46.55 -19.42 4.13
N TRP A 519 -46.67 -19.27 2.81
CA TRP A 519 -46.90 -17.97 2.19
C TRP A 519 -48.39 -17.62 2.21
N LEU A 520 -48.70 -16.41 2.64
CA LEU A 520 -50.04 -15.84 2.68
C LEU A 520 -50.03 -14.54 1.85
N LEU A 521 -51.20 -14.09 1.38
CA LEU A 521 -51.36 -12.73 0.89
C LEU A 521 -52.04 -11.87 1.95
N GLN A 522 -51.40 -10.76 2.31
CA GLN A 522 -51.98 -9.75 3.19
C GLN A 522 -52.69 -8.68 2.34
N ASP A 523 -54.00 -8.55 2.53
CA ASP A 523 -54.79 -7.52 1.87
C ASP A 523 -54.53 -6.12 2.48
N ILE A 524 -55.06 -5.09 1.84
CA ILE A 524 -54.89 -3.70 2.28
C ILE A 524 -55.46 -3.39 3.68
N ARG A 525 -56.36 -4.24 4.18
CA ARG A 525 -56.94 -4.15 5.53
C ARG A 525 -56.13 -4.94 6.56
N GLY A 526 -55.01 -5.53 6.15
CA GLY A 526 -54.13 -6.34 6.98
C GLY A 526 -54.62 -7.77 7.17
N ARG A 527 -55.70 -8.21 6.52
CA ARG A 527 -56.19 -9.59 6.63
C ARG A 527 -55.34 -10.49 5.75
N THR A 528 -54.97 -11.65 6.29
CA THR A 528 -54.16 -12.64 5.60
C THR A 528 -55.02 -13.74 5.01
N HIS A 529 -54.71 -14.14 3.78
CA HIS A 529 -55.40 -15.19 3.04
C HIS A 529 -54.38 -16.28 2.66
N GLU A 530 -54.72 -17.54 2.88
CA GLU A 530 -53.84 -18.66 2.54
C GLU A 530 -53.83 -18.90 1.03
N VAL A 531 -52.65 -19.14 0.47
CA VAL A 531 -52.48 -19.58 -0.92
C VAL A 531 -52.12 -21.05 -0.89
N THR A 532 -53.04 -21.91 -1.31
CA THR A 532 -52.84 -23.35 -1.44
C THR A 532 -52.02 -23.67 -2.70
N ALA A 533 -51.44 -24.87 -2.75
CA ALA A 533 -50.60 -25.30 -3.87
C ALA A 533 -51.32 -25.25 -5.24
N THR A 534 -52.64 -25.42 -5.23
CA THR A 534 -53.49 -25.51 -6.44
C THR A 534 -54.17 -24.20 -6.82
N ASP A 535 -54.13 -23.19 -5.95
CA ASP A 535 -54.74 -21.89 -6.25
C ASP A 535 -54.07 -21.26 -7.46
N THR A 536 -54.87 -20.51 -8.23
CA THR A 536 -54.36 -19.76 -9.38
C THR A 536 -53.88 -18.40 -8.91
N VAL A 537 -52.61 -18.09 -9.12
CA VAL A 537 -51.95 -16.85 -8.66
C VAL A 537 -51.40 -16.09 -9.86
N ARG A 538 -51.59 -14.78 -9.91
CA ARG A 538 -51.08 -13.88 -10.96
C ARG A 538 -50.58 -12.58 -10.34
N LEU A 539 -49.70 -11.87 -11.04
CA LEU A 539 -49.37 -10.49 -10.65
C LEU A 539 -50.62 -9.61 -10.84
N TRP A 540 -50.97 -8.84 -9.81
CA TRP A 540 -52.12 -7.95 -9.89
C TRP A 540 -51.85 -6.85 -10.92
N ASN A 541 -52.76 -6.72 -11.89
CA ASN A 541 -52.64 -5.74 -12.97
C ASN A 541 -53.61 -4.57 -12.70
N PRO A 542 -53.10 -3.35 -12.46
CA PRO A 542 -53.93 -2.18 -12.15
C PRO A 542 -54.91 -1.82 -13.28
N ALA A 543 -54.65 -2.23 -14.53
CA ALA A 543 -55.51 -1.95 -15.67
C ALA A 543 -56.88 -2.65 -15.59
N HIS A 544 -56.98 -3.71 -14.79
CA HIS A 544 -58.22 -4.46 -14.58
C HIS A 544 -58.90 -4.10 -13.25
N ALA A 545 -58.29 -3.23 -12.44
CA ALA A 545 -58.80 -2.82 -11.14
C ALA A 545 -59.55 -1.48 -11.24
N ASP A 546 -60.49 -1.27 -10.32
CA ASP A 546 -61.12 0.05 -10.22
C ASP A 546 -60.16 1.11 -9.66
N ARG A 547 -60.48 2.38 -9.91
CA ARG A 547 -59.64 3.50 -9.49
C ARG A 547 -59.47 3.59 -7.97
N ALA A 548 -60.47 3.19 -7.20
CA ALA A 548 -60.41 3.27 -5.74
C ALA A 548 -59.42 2.23 -5.18
N GLN A 549 -59.42 1.02 -5.74
CA GLN A 549 -58.48 -0.04 -5.40
C GLN A 549 -57.03 0.35 -5.75
N VAL A 550 -56.82 0.92 -6.94
CA VAL A 550 -55.47 1.40 -7.34
C VAL A 550 -54.96 2.50 -6.41
N LEU A 551 -55.80 3.47 -6.06
CA LEU A 551 -55.44 4.54 -5.12
C LEU A 551 -55.15 4.00 -3.71
N ALA A 552 -55.94 3.03 -3.27
CA ALA A 552 -55.78 2.43 -1.95
C ALA A 552 -54.42 1.69 -1.87
N TRP A 553 -54.10 0.84 -2.86
CA TRP A 553 -52.79 0.18 -2.92
C TRP A 553 -51.65 1.19 -3.01
N GLY A 554 -51.78 2.25 -3.80
CA GLY A 554 -50.77 3.31 -3.86
C GLY A 554 -50.51 3.97 -2.52
N THR A 555 -51.58 4.28 -1.78
CA THR A 555 -51.48 4.86 -0.43
C THR A 555 -50.84 3.87 0.56
N HIS A 556 -51.22 2.58 0.48
CA HIS A 556 -50.68 1.55 1.33
C HIS A 556 -49.17 1.33 1.12
N LEU A 557 -48.72 1.26 -0.14
CA LEU A 557 -47.30 1.13 -0.49
C LEU A 557 -46.50 2.37 -0.07
N GLU A 558 -47.06 3.58 -0.23
CA GLU A 558 -46.43 4.83 0.20
C GLU A 558 -46.28 4.90 1.73
N LEU A 559 -47.33 4.54 2.49
CA LEU A 559 -47.29 4.50 3.95
C LEU A 559 -46.29 3.46 4.49
N GLY A 560 -46.11 2.35 3.77
CA GLY A 560 -45.12 1.31 4.08
C GLY A 560 -43.69 1.61 3.63
N ASP A 561 -43.44 2.74 2.95
CA ASP A 561 -42.18 3.05 2.23
C ASP A 561 -41.72 1.90 1.31
N LEU A 562 -42.69 1.18 0.72
CA LEU A 562 -42.43 0.04 -0.15
C LEU A 562 -42.25 0.51 -1.59
N LYS A 563 -40.99 0.51 -2.04
CA LYS A 563 -40.64 0.78 -3.44
C LYS A 563 -40.74 -0.51 -4.24
N GLN A 564 -41.65 -0.51 -5.22
CA GLN A 564 -41.83 -1.67 -6.08
C GLN A 564 -40.73 -1.76 -7.13
N PRO A 565 -40.21 -2.97 -7.41
CA PRO A 565 -39.20 -3.17 -8.44
C PRO A 565 -39.80 -3.00 -9.85
N ILE A 566 -41.12 -3.15 -10.00
CA ILE A 566 -41.89 -2.88 -11.22
C ILE A 566 -43.07 -2.01 -10.83
N HIS A 567 -43.38 -1.01 -11.65
CA HIS A 567 -44.49 -0.10 -11.39
C HIS A 567 -45.85 -0.78 -11.62
N GLN A 568 -46.47 -1.32 -10.57
CA GLN A 568 -47.88 -1.75 -10.60
C GLN A 568 -48.82 -0.61 -10.22
N VAL A 569 -48.39 0.29 -9.32
CA VAL A 569 -49.18 1.47 -8.98
C VAL A 569 -48.42 2.73 -9.40
N PRO A 570 -49.05 3.69 -10.09
CA PRO A 570 -48.43 4.98 -10.33
C PRO A 570 -48.20 5.68 -8.98
N VAL A 571 -46.93 5.75 -8.56
CA VAL A 571 -46.53 6.53 -7.40
C VAL A 571 -46.87 7.99 -7.69
N ARG A 572 -47.73 8.61 -6.88
CA ARG A 572 -47.93 10.05 -6.94
C ARG A 572 -46.57 10.69 -6.70
N ARG A 573 -45.98 11.33 -7.71
CA ARG A 573 -44.88 12.27 -7.50
C ARG A 573 -45.44 13.47 -6.75
N GLY A 574 -45.64 13.32 -5.44
CA GLY A 574 -46.07 14.38 -4.54
C GLY A 574 -44.99 15.44 -4.46
N ALA A 575 -45.42 16.69 -4.61
CA ALA A 575 -44.62 17.89 -4.43
C ALA A 575 -43.65 17.75 -3.26
N SER A 576 -42.35 17.90 -3.55
CA SER A 576 -41.28 17.95 -2.57
C SER A 576 -41.70 18.82 -1.39
N ARG A 577 -41.62 18.27 -0.17
CA ARG A 577 -41.75 18.97 1.11
C ARG A 577 -40.85 20.22 1.09
N ALA A 578 -41.41 21.36 0.69
CA ALA A 578 -40.95 22.67 1.11
C ALA A 578 -41.39 22.86 2.57
N VAL A 579 -40.78 22.11 3.49
CA VAL A 579 -40.83 22.45 4.91
C VAL A 579 -39.71 23.45 5.12
N GLY A 580 -40.10 24.71 5.14
CA GLY A 580 -39.21 25.84 5.31
C GLY A 580 -38.46 25.77 6.65
N ASP A 581 -37.15 25.94 6.55
CA ASP A 581 -36.30 26.47 7.61
C ASP A 581 -36.80 27.89 7.99
N ALA A 582 -37.78 27.96 8.87
CA ALA A 582 -38.06 29.18 9.61
C ALA A 582 -37.05 29.30 10.75
N ARG A 583 -35.93 29.99 10.49
CA ARG A 583 -35.03 30.47 11.55
C ARG A 583 -35.79 31.46 12.45
N PRO A 584 -35.73 31.33 13.78
CA PRO A 584 -36.25 32.36 14.67
C PRO A 584 -35.35 33.62 14.58
N PRO A 585 -35.93 34.83 14.77
CA PRO A 585 -35.18 36.08 14.73
C PRO A 585 -34.22 36.15 15.91
N ARG A 586 -32.97 36.55 15.65
CA ARG A 586 -32.01 36.93 16.70
C ARG A 586 -32.46 38.24 17.32
N SER A 587 -32.79 38.21 18.60
CA SER A 587 -32.95 39.40 19.43
C SER A 587 -31.63 40.14 19.58
N SER A 588 -31.74 41.46 19.55
CA SER A 588 -30.72 42.50 19.69
C SER A 588 -30.04 42.49 21.05
#